data_AF-D3LUX9-F1
#
_entry.id   AF-D3LUX9-F1
#
_cell.length_a   1.000
_cell.length_b   1.000
_cell.length_c   1.000
_cell.angle_alpha   90.00
_cell.angle_beta   90.00
_cell.angle_gamma   90.00
#
_symmetry.space_group_name_H-M   'P 1'
#
loop_
_entity.id
_entity.type
_entity.pdbx_description
1 polymer ?
#
loop_
_entity_poly.entity_id
_entity_poly.type
_entity_poly.pdbx_seq_one_letter_code
_entity_poly.pdbx_strand_id
1 'polypeptide(L)'
;MRNDNAKTDYTAIVAAYAKQDRRHWRRQDYYTYAYSLQKLRQYEAGHGVAREGLLRWPQDERLGRVYGWCVYYAYILPFRREAGNRDVYFRAVRSILQYCRQSPYTPYERTVWHLLQTFQGDPHLSHAERDRYISALDPELLAANACHADGEGILSCTQSPREKWYALKTKYAVKLKQYDRCIALCEEALRRFPECHNNNDIWFSYRIAYCHLLQGQTDRSEREFQALLRYSRHWIVYRGLMYAAVRKKDDRKALQYGSMAMLAPGEVTAKIHVLTELATLLRNRQDMQTAYWHEAWTVYWREKKHWHMEEALRQRVRQSPFPVLTPDELQTALFSFWRTTAHAGEPLYTGSIARLLPAETGGFVRLYTGEEFFFGKEETARHPWHKGQPVTFYLSCPEGGAAARRAVHIQSLPDGSVDKGVGI
;
A
#
# COMPACT_ATOMS: atom_id res chain seq x y z
N MET A 1 14.42 33.69 -44.28
CA MET A 1 12.98 33.85 -44.56
C MET A 1 12.61 32.77 -45.58
N ARG A 2 11.80 31.75 -45.29
CA ARG A 2 10.45 31.77 -44.69
C ARG A 2 10.31 30.71 -43.60
N ASN A 3 9.77 31.15 -42.48
CA ASN A 3 9.33 30.34 -41.36
C ASN A 3 7.80 30.39 -41.38
N ASP A 4 7.17 29.67 -42.32
CA ASP A 4 5.72 29.63 -42.45
C ASP A 4 5.16 28.45 -41.64
N ASN A 5 5.17 28.59 -40.32
CA ASN A 5 4.34 27.77 -39.43
C ASN A 5 2.87 28.23 -39.58
N ALA A 6 2.23 27.84 -40.68
CA ALA A 6 0.80 28.00 -40.85
C ALA A 6 0.09 27.16 -39.77
N LYS A 7 -0.38 27.81 -38.70
CA LYS A 7 -1.26 27.17 -37.72
C LYS A 7 -2.51 26.69 -38.45
N THR A 8 -2.76 25.39 -38.43
CA THR A 8 -3.99 24.80 -38.97
C THR A 8 -5.21 25.46 -38.33
N ASP A 9 -6.06 26.09 -39.14
CA ASP A 9 -7.31 26.70 -38.67
C ASP A 9 -8.40 25.62 -38.52
N TYR A 10 -8.47 25.02 -37.33
CA TYR A 10 -9.47 24.02 -37.00
C TYR A 10 -10.90 24.57 -37.00
N THR A 11 -11.09 25.88 -36.78
CA THR A 11 -12.42 26.52 -36.78
C THR A 11 -12.99 26.54 -38.19
N ALA A 12 -12.18 26.94 -39.17
CA ALA A 12 -12.57 26.90 -40.58
C ALA A 12 -12.91 25.48 -41.04
N ILE A 13 -12.10 24.48 -40.64
CA ILE A 13 -12.35 23.07 -40.95
C ILE A 13 -13.70 22.62 -40.36
N VAL A 14 -13.96 22.90 -39.08
CA VAL A 14 -15.22 22.51 -38.44
C VAL A 14 -16.42 23.18 -39.11
N ALA A 15 -16.33 24.46 -39.45
CA ALA A 15 -17.39 25.19 -40.15
C ALA A 15 -17.67 24.63 -41.55
N ALA A 16 -16.63 24.19 -42.28
CA ALA A 16 -16.78 23.58 -43.59
C ALA A 16 -17.48 22.22 -43.52
N TYR A 17 -17.03 21.32 -42.62
CA TYR A 17 -17.61 19.99 -42.47
C TYR A 17 -19.02 20.00 -41.85
N ALA A 18 -19.35 20.98 -41.01
CA ALA A 18 -20.69 21.11 -40.41
C ALA A 18 -21.81 21.28 -41.46
N LYS A 19 -21.49 21.76 -42.67
CA LYS A 19 -22.44 22.01 -43.76
C LYS A 19 -22.54 20.86 -44.77
N GLN A 20 -21.70 19.83 -44.65
CA GLN A 20 -21.63 18.74 -45.63
C GLN A 20 -22.59 17.58 -45.30
N ASP A 21 -23.07 16.91 -46.34
CA ASP A 21 -23.79 15.64 -46.19
C ASP A 21 -22.81 14.49 -45.89
N ARG A 22 -23.00 13.85 -44.72
CA ARG A 22 -22.16 12.75 -44.22
C ARG A 22 -22.33 11.44 -45.00
N ARG A 23 -23.32 11.33 -45.89
CA ARG A 23 -23.53 10.12 -46.73
C ARG A 23 -22.33 9.82 -47.63
N HIS A 24 -21.63 10.85 -48.10
CA HIS A 24 -20.49 10.73 -49.01
C HIS A 24 -19.13 10.75 -48.30
N TRP A 25 -19.12 10.84 -46.98
CA TRP A 25 -17.88 10.91 -46.21
C TRP A 25 -17.11 9.61 -46.28
N ARG A 26 -15.82 9.74 -46.55
CA ARG A 26 -14.81 8.70 -46.45
C ARG A 26 -14.22 8.72 -45.03
N ARG A 27 -13.47 7.67 -44.73
CA ARG A 27 -12.74 7.49 -43.46
C ARG A 27 -11.94 8.72 -43.02
N GLN A 28 -11.29 9.41 -43.96
CA GLN A 28 -10.48 10.59 -43.69
C GLN A 28 -11.31 11.81 -43.26
N ASP A 29 -12.54 11.94 -43.79
CA ASP A 29 -13.43 13.07 -43.50
C ASP A 29 -13.90 13.00 -42.05
N TYR A 30 -14.36 11.82 -41.61
CA TYR A 30 -14.69 11.56 -40.20
C TYR A 30 -13.52 11.85 -39.26
N TYR A 31 -12.30 11.40 -39.60
CA TYR A 31 -11.13 11.64 -38.78
C TYR A 31 -10.80 13.12 -38.70
N THR A 32 -10.76 13.80 -39.84
CA THR A 32 -10.38 15.22 -39.93
C THR A 32 -11.36 16.08 -39.14
N TYR A 33 -12.67 15.82 -39.29
CA TYR A 33 -13.69 16.59 -38.58
C TYR A 33 -13.66 16.31 -37.07
N ALA A 34 -13.64 15.04 -36.66
CA ALA A 34 -13.60 14.67 -35.24
C ALA A 34 -12.33 15.18 -34.54
N TYR A 35 -11.17 15.09 -35.20
CA TYR A 35 -9.92 15.60 -34.67
C TYR A 35 -9.93 17.13 -34.54
N SER A 36 -10.53 17.83 -35.49
CA SER A 36 -10.68 19.29 -35.41
C SER A 36 -11.58 19.70 -34.24
N LEU A 37 -12.70 19.00 -34.04
CA LEU A 37 -13.58 19.18 -32.87
C LEU A 37 -12.82 18.93 -31.56
N GLN A 38 -12.00 17.88 -31.49
CA GLN A 38 -11.13 17.60 -30.35
C GLN A 38 -10.17 18.76 -30.06
N LYS A 39 -9.53 19.34 -31.09
CA LYS A 39 -8.61 20.47 -30.92
C LYS A 39 -9.30 21.74 -30.43
N LEU A 40 -10.56 21.93 -30.80
CA LEU A 40 -11.42 23.00 -30.30
C LEU A 40 -12.07 22.67 -28.95
N ARG A 41 -11.70 21.56 -28.29
CA ARG A 41 -12.26 21.09 -27.01
C ARG A 41 -13.77 20.79 -27.04
N GLN A 42 -14.33 20.60 -28.23
CA GLN A 42 -15.73 20.19 -28.43
C GLN A 42 -15.85 18.67 -28.34
N TYR A 43 -15.54 18.12 -27.17
CA TYR A 43 -15.32 16.68 -27.00
C TYR A 43 -16.59 15.84 -27.22
N GLU A 44 -17.76 16.33 -26.81
CA GLU A 44 -19.03 15.62 -26.99
C GLU A 44 -19.37 15.43 -28.47
N ALA A 45 -19.32 16.53 -29.23
CA ALA A 45 -19.48 16.48 -30.69
C ALA A 45 -18.38 15.61 -31.34
N GLY A 46 -17.13 15.76 -30.90
CA GLY A 46 -15.99 15.02 -31.42
C GLY A 46 -16.12 13.50 -31.26
N HIS A 47 -16.53 12.99 -30.10
CA HIS A 47 -16.73 11.55 -29.93
C HIS A 47 -17.96 11.05 -30.70
N GLY A 48 -19.00 11.88 -30.86
CA GLY A 48 -20.18 11.53 -31.65
C GLY A 48 -19.80 11.23 -33.11
N VAL A 49 -19.08 12.16 -33.74
CA VAL A 49 -18.58 12.02 -35.11
C VAL A 49 -17.61 10.84 -35.22
N ALA A 50 -16.65 10.72 -34.31
CA ALA A 50 -15.67 9.63 -34.36
C ALA A 50 -16.35 8.26 -34.23
N ARG A 51 -17.39 8.14 -33.40
CA ARG A 51 -18.17 6.90 -33.24
C ARG A 51 -18.92 6.53 -34.51
N GLU A 52 -19.55 7.50 -35.19
CA GLU A 52 -20.20 7.25 -36.49
C GLU A 52 -19.21 6.68 -37.52
N GLY A 53 -18.00 7.25 -37.56
CA GLY A 53 -16.92 6.72 -38.40
C GLY A 53 -16.50 5.30 -38.02
N LEU A 54 -16.36 5.02 -36.71
CA LEU A 54 -16.00 3.69 -36.21
C LEU A 54 -17.07 2.63 -36.47
N LEU A 55 -18.35 2.98 -36.52
CA LEU A 55 -19.41 2.03 -36.90
C LEU A 55 -19.25 1.56 -38.35
N ARG A 56 -18.68 2.39 -39.24
CA ARG A 56 -18.39 2.05 -40.64
C ARG A 56 -17.02 1.39 -40.81
N TRP A 57 -16.03 1.81 -40.02
CA TRP A 57 -14.66 1.29 -40.06
C TRP A 57 -14.16 0.94 -38.64
N PRO A 58 -14.61 -0.20 -38.06
CA PRO A 58 -14.34 -0.53 -36.65
C PRO A 58 -12.87 -0.68 -36.27
N GLN A 59 -12.00 -0.93 -37.26
CA GLN A 59 -10.57 -1.15 -37.07
C GLN A 59 -9.70 0.09 -37.36
N ASP A 60 -10.30 1.27 -37.64
CA ASP A 60 -9.49 2.48 -37.87
C ASP A 60 -8.94 3.03 -36.54
N GLU A 61 -7.64 2.83 -36.33
CA GLU A 61 -6.94 3.24 -35.11
C GLU A 61 -6.91 4.76 -34.91
N ARG A 62 -6.95 5.56 -35.98
CA ARG A 62 -6.91 7.02 -35.89
C ARG A 62 -8.24 7.55 -35.38
N LEU A 63 -9.35 7.01 -35.90
CA LEU A 63 -10.68 7.27 -35.38
C LEU A 63 -10.83 6.78 -33.94
N GLY A 64 -10.33 5.58 -33.64
CA GLY A 64 -10.30 5.03 -32.28
C GLY A 64 -9.56 5.94 -31.31
N ARG A 65 -8.39 6.47 -31.70
CA ARG A 65 -7.59 7.40 -30.90
C ARG A 65 -8.33 8.71 -30.61
N VAL A 66 -8.90 9.34 -31.64
CA VAL A 66 -9.65 10.61 -31.49
C VAL A 66 -10.89 10.39 -30.62
N TYR A 67 -11.65 9.31 -30.90
CA TYR A 67 -12.80 8.91 -30.11
C TYR A 67 -12.42 8.79 -28.62
N GLY A 68 -11.36 8.03 -28.33
CA GLY A 68 -10.89 7.80 -26.96
C GLY A 68 -10.59 9.10 -26.23
N TRP A 69 -9.81 10.01 -26.83
CA TRP A 69 -9.46 11.27 -26.17
C TRP A 69 -10.67 12.16 -25.94
N CYS A 70 -11.59 12.24 -26.90
CA CYS A 70 -12.84 12.97 -26.72
C CYS A 70 -13.66 12.41 -25.55
N VAL A 71 -13.86 11.08 -25.48
CA VAL A 71 -14.57 10.44 -24.35
C VAL A 71 -13.84 10.67 -23.03
N TYR A 72 -12.50 10.57 -23.03
CA TYR A 72 -11.69 10.76 -21.83
C TYR A 72 -11.88 12.17 -21.25
N TYR A 73 -11.77 13.21 -22.08
CA TYR A 73 -11.90 14.59 -21.63
C TYR A 73 -13.36 14.99 -21.31
N ALA A 74 -14.34 14.39 -21.98
CA ALA A 74 -15.75 14.65 -21.71
C ALA A 74 -16.25 13.98 -20.41
N TYR A 75 -15.85 12.72 -20.15
CA TYR A 75 -16.51 11.88 -19.15
C TYR A 75 -15.59 11.23 -18.11
N ILE A 76 -14.30 11.04 -18.40
CA ILE A 76 -13.37 10.37 -17.47
C ILE A 76 -12.67 11.40 -16.58
N LEU A 77 -11.92 12.33 -17.19
CA LEU A 77 -11.13 13.33 -16.48
C LEU A 77 -11.96 14.25 -15.55
N PRO A 78 -13.14 14.77 -15.96
CA PRO A 78 -13.92 15.64 -15.09
C PRO A 78 -14.72 14.88 -14.02
N PHE A 79 -14.74 13.55 -14.03
CA PHE A 79 -15.56 12.77 -13.11
C PHE A 79 -15.14 13.00 -11.64
N ARG A 80 -16.16 13.19 -10.79
CA ARG A 80 -16.05 13.26 -9.33
C ARG A 80 -16.97 12.21 -8.73
N ARG A 81 -16.49 11.44 -7.76
CA ARG A 81 -17.24 10.30 -7.21
C ARG A 81 -18.49 10.74 -6.45
N GLU A 82 -18.43 11.92 -5.85
CA GLU A 82 -19.45 12.48 -4.96
C GLU A 82 -20.64 13.05 -5.73
N ALA A 83 -20.42 13.51 -6.97
CA ALA A 83 -21.42 14.23 -7.77
C ALA A 83 -21.67 13.62 -9.16
N GLY A 84 -20.80 12.72 -9.62
CA GLY A 84 -20.83 12.19 -10.97
C GLY A 84 -21.78 11.01 -11.15
N ASN A 85 -22.38 10.90 -12.34
CA ASN A 85 -23.18 9.73 -12.71
C ASN A 85 -22.27 8.52 -12.98
N ARG A 86 -22.31 7.54 -12.08
CA ARG A 86 -21.49 6.32 -12.15
C ARG A 86 -21.73 5.53 -13.44
N ASP A 87 -22.97 5.39 -13.89
CA ASP A 87 -23.28 4.60 -15.08
C ASP A 87 -22.72 5.22 -16.36
N VAL A 88 -22.78 6.55 -16.46
CA VAL A 88 -22.15 7.30 -17.56
C VAL A 88 -20.64 7.08 -17.56
N TYR A 89 -20.00 7.18 -16.39
CA TYR A 89 -18.56 6.94 -16.25
C TYR A 89 -18.17 5.53 -16.71
N PHE A 90 -18.85 4.50 -16.21
CA PHE A 90 -18.53 3.12 -16.58
C PHE A 90 -18.85 2.81 -18.06
N ARG A 91 -19.86 3.46 -18.66
CA ARG A 91 -20.09 3.40 -20.12
C ARG A 91 -18.93 4.02 -20.90
N ALA A 92 -18.43 5.16 -20.46
CA ALA A 92 -17.27 5.83 -21.07
C ALA A 92 -15.99 4.99 -20.95
N VAL A 93 -15.74 4.37 -19.79
CA VAL A 93 -14.61 3.45 -19.62
C VAL A 93 -14.71 2.28 -20.60
N ARG A 94 -15.87 1.60 -20.65
CA ARG A 94 -16.08 0.46 -21.56
C ARG A 94 -15.89 0.86 -23.02
N SER A 95 -16.36 2.04 -23.42
CA SER A 95 -16.23 2.48 -24.81
C SER A 95 -14.79 2.80 -25.20
N ILE A 96 -14.00 3.43 -24.32
CA ILE A 96 -12.56 3.61 -24.56
C ILE A 96 -11.87 2.25 -24.72
N LEU A 97 -12.13 1.30 -23.82
CA LEU A 97 -11.51 -0.03 -23.90
C LEU A 97 -11.95 -0.84 -25.11
N GLN A 98 -13.13 -0.56 -25.67
CA GLN A 98 -13.65 -1.21 -26.87
C GLN A 98 -13.04 -0.65 -28.17
N TYR A 99 -12.91 0.68 -28.27
CA TYR A 99 -12.56 1.35 -29.53
C TYR A 99 -11.10 1.83 -29.60
N CYS A 100 -10.37 1.85 -28.49
CA CYS A 100 -8.95 2.20 -28.47
C CYS A 100 -8.09 0.94 -28.27
N ARG A 101 -6.89 0.94 -28.87
CA ARG A 101 -5.84 -0.01 -28.54
C ARG A 101 -4.91 0.59 -27.50
N GLN A 102 -4.31 -0.25 -26.65
CA GLN A 102 -3.27 0.21 -25.73
C GLN A 102 -2.05 0.70 -26.51
N SER A 103 -1.69 1.96 -26.30
CA SER A 103 -0.56 2.63 -26.95
C SER A 103 -0.28 3.95 -26.23
N PRO A 104 0.98 4.44 -26.20
CA PRO A 104 1.34 5.72 -25.57
C PRO A 104 0.52 6.93 -26.04
N TYR A 105 -0.06 6.87 -27.24
CA TYR A 105 -0.81 7.96 -27.87
C TYR A 105 -2.33 7.92 -27.62
N THR A 106 -2.80 6.99 -26.78
CA THR A 106 -4.23 6.80 -26.48
C THR A 106 -4.51 7.00 -24.99
N PRO A 107 -5.76 7.28 -24.58
CA PRO A 107 -6.11 7.37 -23.17
C PRO A 107 -6.36 6.00 -22.53
N TYR A 108 -6.08 4.88 -23.22
CA TYR A 108 -6.45 3.54 -22.78
C TYR A 108 -5.89 3.23 -21.37
N GLU A 109 -4.57 3.35 -21.20
CA GLU A 109 -3.91 3.12 -19.91
C GLU A 109 -4.37 4.12 -18.84
N ARG A 110 -4.44 5.40 -19.22
CA ARG A 110 -4.89 6.48 -18.33
C ARG A 110 -6.30 6.24 -17.80
N THR A 111 -7.18 5.69 -18.62
CA THR A 111 -8.56 5.36 -18.24
C THR A 111 -8.60 4.26 -17.19
N VAL A 112 -7.83 3.18 -17.38
CA VAL A 112 -7.74 2.10 -16.39
C VAL A 112 -7.17 2.61 -15.07
N TRP A 113 -6.09 3.38 -15.11
CA TRP A 113 -5.48 3.93 -13.91
C TRP A 113 -6.39 4.91 -13.18
N HIS A 114 -7.08 5.78 -13.93
CA HIS A 114 -8.06 6.69 -13.36
C HIS A 114 -9.19 5.93 -12.66
N LEU A 115 -9.74 4.88 -13.28
CA LEU A 115 -10.78 4.05 -12.66
C LEU A 115 -10.31 3.44 -11.35
N LEU A 116 -9.13 2.81 -11.35
CA LEU A 116 -8.61 2.14 -10.15
C LEU A 116 -8.32 3.12 -9.01
N GLN A 117 -7.87 4.34 -9.34
CA GLN A 117 -7.63 5.40 -8.38
C GLN A 117 -8.93 6.00 -7.84
N THR A 118 -9.88 6.36 -8.72
CA THR A 118 -11.17 6.95 -8.35
C THR A 118 -11.98 6.04 -7.42
N PHE A 119 -11.95 4.73 -7.67
CA PHE A 119 -12.70 3.74 -6.91
C PHE A 119 -11.81 2.94 -5.94
N GLN A 120 -10.68 3.52 -5.53
CA GLN A 120 -9.83 2.92 -4.50
C GLN A 120 -10.59 2.85 -3.18
N GLY A 121 -10.66 1.65 -2.59
CA GLY A 121 -11.38 1.42 -1.33
C GLY A 121 -12.91 1.40 -1.46
N ASP A 122 -13.48 1.60 -2.65
CA ASP A 122 -14.92 1.53 -2.86
C ASP A 122 -15.42 0.06 -2.75
N PRO A 123 -16.32 -0.28 -1.81
CA PRO A 123 -16.82 -1.64 -1.65
C PRO A 123 -17.67 -2.11 -2.83
N HIS A 124 -18.27 -1.20 -3.61
CA HIS A 124 -19.15 -1.52 -4.73
C HIS A 124 -18.42 -1.81 -6.04
N LEU A 125 -17.10 -1.64 -6.08
CA LEU A 125 -16.28 -2.19 -7.14
C LEU A 125 -15.59 -3.42 -6.56
N SER A 126 -15.95 -4.61 -6.99
CA SER A 126 -15.41 -5.85 -6.43
C SER A 126 -13.92 -6.03 -6.77
N HIS A 127 -13.21 -6.92 -6.07
CA HIS A 127 -11.84 -7.29 -6.46
C HIS A 127 -11.79 -7.95 -7.85
N ALA A 128 -12.84 -8.69 -8.25
CA ALA A 128 -12.93 -9.33 -9.55
C ALA A 128 -13.07 -8.30 -10.67
N GLU A 129 -13.89 -7.27 -10.49
CA GLU A 129 -14.02 -6.18 -11.46
C GLU A 129 -12.72 -5.37 -11.56
N ARG A 130 -12.06 -5.08 -10.44
CA ARG A 130 -10.74 -4.43 -10.47
C ARG A 130 -9.73 -5.27 -11.23
N ASP A 131 -9.68 -6.58 -10.97
CA ASP A 131 -8.81 -7.52 -11.68
C ASP A 131 -9.09 -7.54 -13.18
N ARG A 132 -10.38 -7.48 -13.58
CA ARG A 132 -10.79 -7.41 -14.98
C ARG A 132 -10.25 -6.14 -15.66
N TYR A 133 -10.36 -4.97 -15.03
CA TYR A 133 -9.87 -3.72 -15.62
C TYR A 133 -8.35 -3.66 -15.70
N ILE A 134 -7.62 -4.09 -14.67
CA ILE A 134 -6.16 -4.13 -14.73
C ILE A 134 -5.66 -5.18 -15.75
N SER A 135 -6.38 -6.29 -15.92
CA SER A 135 -6.07 -7.31 -16.94
C SER A 135 -6.36 -6.85 -18.36
N ALA A 136 -7.06 -5.73 -18.56
CA ALA A 136 -7.21 -5.11 -19.87
C ALA A 136 -5.91 -4.43 -20.34
N LEU A 137 -4.95 -4.20 -19.43
CA LEU A 137 -3.61 -3.72 -19.77
C LEU A 137 -2.69 -4.90 -20.06
N ASP A 138 -2.03 -4.84 -21.21
CA ASP A 138 -0.86 -5.64 -21.54
C ASP A 138 0.37 -5.11 -20.78
N PRO A 139 0.95 -5.90 -19.86
CA PRO A 139 2.11 -5.47 -19.07
C PRO A 139 3.38 -5.23 -19.91
N GLU A 140 3.51 -5.85 -21.09
CA GLU A 140 4.68 -5.64 -21.95
C GLU A 140 4.67 -4.25 -22.61
N LEU A 141 3.48 -3.70 -22.86
CA LEU A 141 3.31 -2.35 -23.39
C LEU A 141 3.45 -1.26 -22.32
N LEU A 142 3.41 -1.62 -21.04
CA LEU A 142 3.62 -0.67 -19.94
C LEU A 142 5.09 -0.29 -19.81
N ALA A 143 5.36 0.99 -19.54
CA ALA A 143 6.71 1.49 -19.32
C ALA A 143 7.38 0.75 -18.13
N ALA A 144 8.62 0.30 -18.36
CA ALA A 144 9.42 -0.45 -17.38
C ALA A 144 10.09 0.46 -16.33
N ASN A 145 10.36 1.72 -16.69
CA ASN A 145 11.09 2.68 -15.88
C ASN A 145 10.22 3.93 -15.65
N ALA A 146 10.32 4.53 -14.47
CA ALA A 146 9.72 5.84 -14.16
C ALA A 146 10.74 6.73 -13.43
N CYS A 147 11.88 6.95 -14.09
CA CYS A 147 12.91 7.88 -13.64
C CYS A 147 12.72 9.24 -14.32
N HIS A 148 12.80 10.30 -13.54
CA HIS A 148 12.69 11.68 -14.00
C HIS A 148 13.89 12.43 -13.44
N ALA A 149 14.57 13.21 -14.29
CA ALA A 149 15.53 14.20 -13.80
C ALA A 149 14.74 15.42 -13.32
N ASP A 150 15.05 15.92 -12.13
CA ASP A 150 14.59 17.24 -11.72
C ASP A 150 15.32 18.35 -12.48
N GLY A 151 14.97 19.61 -12.19
CA GLY A 151 15.59 20.77 -12.83
C GLY A 151 17.10 20.91 -12.56
N GLU A 152 17.65 20.17 -11.58
CA GLU A 152 19.07 20.15 -11.22
C GLU A 152 19.80 18.91 -11.77
N GLY A 153 19.10 18.04 -12.50
CA GLY A 153 19.67 16.82 -13.08
C GLY A 153 19.70 15.63 -12.12
N ILE A 154 19.12 15.73 -10.92
CA ILE A 154 19.03 14.62 -9.98
C ILE A 154 17.94 13.67 -10.48
N LEU A 155 18.33 12.42 -10.72
CA LEU A 155 17.41 11.36 -11.14
C LEU A 155 16.61 10.86 -9.93
N SER A 156 15.30 11.07 -9.97
CA SER A 156 14.34 10.44 -9.06
C SER A 156 13.61 9.32 -9.78
N CYS A 157 13.80 8.09 -9.31
CA CYS A 157 13.10 6.92 -9.81
C CYS A 157 11.90 6.59 -8.91
N THR A 158 10.76 6.37 -9.55
CA THR A 158 9.51 5.97 -8.91
C THR A 158 9.07 4.62 -9.44
N GLN A 159 8.08 4.02 -8.78
CA GLN A 159 7.44 2.79 -9.25
C GLN A 159 6.97 2.95 -10.71
N SER A 160 7.45 2.07 -11.59
CA SER A 160 7.03 2.11 -12.99
C SER A 160 5.57 1.66 -13.18
N PRO A 161 4.88 2.08 -14.26
CA PRO A 161 3.55 1.57 -14.59
C PRO A 161 3.48 0.04 -14.63
N ARG A 162 4.53 -0.62 -15.13
CA ARG A 162 4.63 -2.09 -15.16
C ARG A 162 4.77 -2.68 -13.75
N GLU A 163 5.64 -2.13 -12.91
CA GLU A 163 5.78 -2.57 -11.52
C GLU A 163 4.47 -2.38 -10.73
N LYS A 164 3.79 -1.25 -10.94
CA LYS A 164 2.46 -0.96 -10.37
C LYS A 164 1.41 -1.98 -10.80
N TRP A 165 1.45 -2.43 -12.05
CA TRP A 165 0.58 -3.50 -12.56
C TRP A 165 0.80 -4.81 -11.78
N TYR A 166 2.06 -5.26 -11.62
CA TYR A 166 2.37 -6.47 -10.83
C TYR A 166 1.93 -6.34 -9.37
N ALA A 167 2.19 -5.19 -8.74
CA ALA A 167 1.79 -4.94 -7.36
C ALA A 167 0.26 -5.06 -7.17
N LEU A 168 -0.53 -4.53 -8.10
CA LEU A 168 -2.00 -4.61 -8.04
C LEU A 168 -2.52 -5.99 -8.42
N LYS A 169 -1.99 -6.61 -9.47
CA LYS A 169 -2.38 -7.96 -9.92
C LYS A 169 -2.17 -9.01 -8.85
N THR A 170 -1.00 -9.02 -8.22
CA THR A 170 -0.70 -9.96 -7.12
C THR A 170 -1.62 -9.70 -5.92
N LYS A 171 -1.86 -8.44 -5.56
CA LYS A 171 -2.82 -8.08 -4.50
C LYS A 171 -4.23 -8.61 -4.78
N TYR A 172 -4.74 -8.46 -6.01
CA TYR A 172 -6.07 -8.97 -6.36
C TYR A 172 -6.09 -10.50 -6.47
N ALA A 173 -5.05 -11.14 -6.99
CA ALA A 173 -4.95 -12.59 -7.07
C ALA A 173 -5.10 -13.25 -5.68
N VAL A 174 -4.45 -12.71 -4.64
CA VAL A 174 -4.66 -13.19 -3.25
C VAL A 174 -6.12 -13.05 -2.82
N LYS A 175 -6.74 -11.89 -3.07
CA LYS A 175 -8.14 -11.62 -2.69
C LYS A 175 -9.15 -12.49 -3.44
N LEU A 176 -8.82 -12.89 -4.66
CA LEU A 176 -9.59 -13.80 -5.50
C LEU A 176 -9.27 -15.28 -5.26
N LYS A 177 -8.42 -15.58 -4.27
CA LYS A 177 -7.97 -16.94 -3.93
C LYS A 177 -7.25 -17.66 -5.09
N GLN A 178 -6.68 -16.90 -6.03
CA GLN A 178 -5.87 -17.40 -7.14
C GLN A 178 -4.41 -17.53 -6.70
N TYR A 179 -4.15 -18.42 -5.74
CA TYR A 179 -2.88 -18.48 -5.02
C TYR A 179 -1.70 -18.83 -5.92
N ASP A 180 -1.81 -19.86 -6.77
CA ASP A 180 -0.71 -20.25 -7.67
C ASP A 180 -0.39 -19.15 -8.69
N ARG A 181 -1.43 -18.48 -9.22
CA ARG A 181 -1.25 -17.33 -10.11
C ARG A 181 -0.57 -16.16 -9.39
N CYS A 182 -0.92 -15.91 -8.12
CA CYS A 182 -0.26 -14.88 -7.32
C CYS A 182 1.23 -15.19 -7.14
N ILE A 183 1.57 -16.44 -6.80
CA ILE A 183 2.94 -16.89 -6.61
C ILE A 183 3.74 -16.68 -7.90
N ALA A 184 3.24 -17.20 -9.03
CA ALA A 184 3.91 -17.07 -10.32
C ALA A 184 4.17 -15.61 -10.72
N LEU A 185 3.18 -14.71 -10.52
CA LEU A 185 3.34 -13.29 -10.80
C LEU A 185 4.33 -12.59 -9.86
N CYS A 186 4.34 -12.95 -8.57
CA CYS A 186 5.31 -12.41 -7.61
C CYS A 186 6.74 -12.84 -7.98
N GLU A 187 6.96 -14.12 -8.28
CA GLU A 187 8.27 -14.63 -8.69
C GLU A 187 8.74 -14.01 -9.99
N GLU A 188 7.83 -13.84 -10.95
CA GLU A 188 8.13 -13.13 -12.19
C GLU A 188 8.53 -11.68 -11.94
N ALA A 189 7.79 -10.96 -11.10
CA ALA A 189 8.13 -9.58 -10.72
C ALA A 189 9.52 -9.50 -10.08
N LEU A 190 9.82 -10.37 -9.13
CA LEU A 190 11.12 -10.43 -8.45
C LEU A 190 12.29 -10.72 -9.41
N ARG A 191 12.05 -11.45 -10.50
CA ARG A 191 13.06 -11.64 -11.56
C ARG A 191 13.17 -10.46 -12.51
N ARG A 192 12.06 -9.80 -12.81
CA ARG A 192 11.98 -8.72 -13.82
C ARG A 192 12.45 -7.37 -13.31
N PHE A 193 12.32 -7.10 -12.01
CA PHE A 193 12.66 -5.80 -11.41
C PHE A 193 13.93 -5.95 -10.55
N PRO A 194 15.10 -5.51 -11.04
CA PRO A 194 16.34 -5.55 -10.26
C PRO A 194 16.25 -4.75 -8.95
N GLU A 195 15.55 -3.61 -9.01
CA GLU A 195 15.23 -2.77 -7.87
C GLU A 195 13.72 -2.54 -7.83
N CYS A 196 13.11 -2.89 -6.70
CA CYS A 196 11.69 -2.67 -6.46
C CYS A 196 11.48 -1.37 -5.68
N HIS A 197 10.45 -0.61 -6.04
CA HIS A 197 10.05 0.59 -5.32
C HIS A 197 8.98 0.24 -4.28
N ASN A 198 8.76 1.13 -3.31
CA ASN A 198 7.70 1.00 -2.29
C ASN A 198 7.75 -0.35 -1.52
N ASN A 199 8.95 -0.92 -1.33
CA ASN A 199 9.14 -2.23 -0.70
C ASN A 199 8.41 -3.37 -1.43
N ASN A 200 8.22 -3.26 -2.76
CA ASN A 200 7.48 -4.28 -3.51
C ASN A 200 8.16 -5.64 -3.49
N ASP A 201 9.49 -5.70 -3.38
CA ASP A 201 10.25 -6.92 -3.13
C ASP A 201 9.79 -7.64 -1.85
N ILE A 202 9.62 -6.89 -0.76
CA ILE A 202 9.08 -7.40 0.52
C ILE A 202 7.62 -7.81 0.34
N TRP A 203 6.81 -7.02 -0.38
CA TRP A 203 5.39 -7.35 -0.59
C TRP A 203 5.17 -8.56 -1.49
N PHE A 204 5.97 -8.74 -2.55
CA PHE A 204 5.89 -9.90 -3.43
C PHE A 204 6.27 -11.16 -2.67
N SER A 205 7.40 -11.12 -1.96
CA SER A 205 7.86 -12.24 -1.13
C SER A 205 6.88 -12.58 -0.01
N TYR A 206 6.33 -11.57 0.67
CA TYR A 206 5.27 -11.75 1.66
C TYR A 206 4.04 -12.44 1.06
N ARG A 207 3.60 -12.03 -0.14
CA ARG A 207 2.44 -12.64 -0.80
C ARG A 207 2.69 -14.09 -1.21
N ILE A 208 3.92 -14.46 -1.61
CA ILE A 208 4.29 -15.85 -1.87
C ILE A 208 4.09 -16.67 -0.59
N ALA A 209 4.74 -16.27 0.50
CA ALA A 209 4.63 -16.96 1.79
C ALA A 209 3.19 -17.01 2.31
N TYR A 210 2.44 -15.93 2.14
CA TYR A 210 1.04 -15.87 2.54
C TYR A 210 0.14 -16.78 1.70
N CYS A 211 0.40 -16.91 0.39
CA CYS A 211 -0.32 -17.87 -0.46
C CYS A 211 -0.07 -19.30 -0.01
N HIS A 212 1.19 -19.66 0.29
CA HIS A 212 1.52 -20.98 0.85
C HIS A 212 0.80 -21.23 2.18
N LEU A 213 0.69 -20.22 3.05
CA LEU A 213 -0.10 -20.33 4.27
C LEU A 213 -1.58 -20.63 3.99
N LEU A 214 -2.18 -19.92 3.04
CA LEU A 214 -3.59 -20.07 2.66
C LEU A 214 -3.87 -21.41 1.97
N GLN A 215 -2.86 -22.01 1.34
CA GLN A 215 -2.90 -23.36 0.77
C GLN A 215 -2.64 -24.47 1.81
N GLY A 216 -2.46 -24.13 3.10
CA GLY A 216 -2.23 -25.09 4.18
C GLY A 216 -0.77 -25.52 4.35
N GLN A 217 0.17 -24.95 3.60
CA GLN A 217 1.61 -25.22 3.72
C GLN A 217 2.23 -24.38 4.86
N THR A 218 1.72 -24.56 6.08
CA THR A 218 2.04 -23.68 7.22
C THR A 218 3.53 -23.67 7.59
N ASP A 219 4.20 -24.83 7.62
CA ASP A 219 5.63 -24.90 7.95
C ASP A 219 6.53 -24.23 6.91
N ARG A 220 6.17 -24.39 5.62
CA ARG A 220 6.86 -23.73 4.53
C ARG A 220 6.72 -22.22 4.65
N SER A 221 5.49 -21.74 4.82
CA SER A 221 5.18 -20.32 4.97
C SER A 221 5.93 -19.69 6.16
N GLU A 222 5.98 -20.37 7.31
CA GLU A 222 6.72 -19.88 8.47
C GLU A 222 8.22 -19.72 8.16
N ARG A 223 8.85 -20.71 7.50
CA ARG A 223 10.26 -20.61 7.08
C ARG A 223 10.50 -19.46 6.11
N GLU A 224 9.59 -19.24 5.16
CA GLU A 224 9.68 -18.14 4.20
C GLU A 224 9.53 -16.76 4.88
N PHE A 225 8.60 -16.62 5.84
CA PHE A 225 8.51 -15.39 6.63
C PHE A 225 9.72 -15.17 7.54
N GLN A 226 10.26 -16.22 8.17
CA GLN A 226 11.49 -16.14 8.95
C GLN A 226 12.67 -15.72 8.06
N ALA A 227 12.79 -16.29 6.86
CA ALA A 227 13.79 -15.88 5.88
C ALA A 227 13.64 -14.40 5.48
N LEU A 228 12.41 -13.88 5.37
CA LEU A 228 12.18 -12.47 5.09
C LEU A 228 12.63 -11.53 6.23
N LEU A 229 12.50 -11.96 7.49
CA LEU A 229 12.96 -11.16 8.63
C LEU A 229 14.47 -10.91 8.64
N ARG A 230 15.25 -11.77 7.96
CA ARG A 230 16.70 -11.63 7.78
C ARG A 230 17.04 -10.35 7.01
N TYR A 231 16.16 -9.94 6.10
CA TYR A 231 16.35 -8.80 5.20
C TYR A 231 15.49 -7.60 5.58
N SER A 232 14.30 -7.83 6.15
CA SER A 232 13.35 -6.78 6.48
C SER A 232 12.55 -7.05 7.74
N ARG A 233 12.68 -6.16 8.73
CA ARG A 233 11.88 -6.17 9.97
C ARG A 233 10.53 -5.45 9.81
N HIS A 234 9.96 -5.48 8.61
CA HIS A 234 8.68 -4.83 8.35
C HIS A 234 7.54 -5.54 9.10
N TRP A 235 6.63 -4.76 9.71
CA TRP A 235 5.56 -5.26 10.57
C TRP A 235 4.68 -6.34 9.91
N ILE A 236 4.52 -6.28 8.59
CA ILE A 236 3.72 -7.24 7.84
C ILE A 236 4.27 -8.67 7.93
N VAL A 237 5.60 -8.83 8.00
CA VAL A 237 6.25 -10.15 8.07
C VAL A 237 5.93 -10.81 9.40
N TYR A 238 6.00 -10.05 10.50
CA TYR A 238 5.57 -10.51 11.82
C TYR A 238 4.08 -10.88 11.85
N ARG A 239 3.21 -10.11 11.17
CA ARG A 239 1.80 -10.49 11.02
C ARG A 239 1.62 -11.81 10.26
N GLY A 240 2.45 -12.08 9.24
CA GLY A 240 2.51 -13.37 8.55
C GLY A 240 2.86 -14.53 9.50
N LEU A 241 3.88 -14.35 10.33
CA LEU A 241 4.27 -15.32 11.37
C LEU A 241 3.18 -15.50 12.43
N MET A 242 2.51 -14.43 12.83
CA MET A 242 1.34 -14.51 13.72
C MET A 242 0.27 -15.43 13.11
N TYR A 243 -0.05 -15.28 11.83
CA TYR A 243 -1.01 -16.17 11.18
C TYR A 243 -0.54 -17.62 11.10
N ALA A 244 0.74 -17.86 10.85
CA ALA A 244 1.31 -19.21 10.88
C ALA A 244 1.17 -19.84 12.28
N ALA A 245 1.47 -19.09 13.33
CA ALA A 245 1.31 -19.54 14.72
C ALA A 245 -0.16 -19.82 15.08
N VAL A 246 -1.09 -18.96 14.65
CA VAL A 246 -2.54 -19.20 14.82
C VAL A 246 -2.98 -20.49 14.12
N ARG A 247 -2.51 -20.77 12.90
CA ARG A 247 -2.80 -22.03 12.20
C ARG A 247 -2.29 -23.25 12.94
N LYS A 248 -1.14 -23.12 13.63
CA LYS A 248 -0.55 -24.15 14.48
C LYS A 248 -1.21 -24.25 15.87
N LYS A 249 -2.18 -23.39 16.18
CA LYS A 249 -2.76 -23.24 17.52
C LYS A 249 -1.72 -22.92 18.60
N ASP A 250 -0.61 -22.29 18.21
CA ASP A 250 0.42 -21.78 19.11
C ASP A 250 0.08 -20.33 19.47
N ASP A 251 -0.87 -20.17 20.37
CA ASP A 251 -1.36 -18.86 20.82
C ASP A 251 -0.23 -18.00 21.42
N ARG A 252 0.74 -18.63 22.09
CA ARG A 252 1.88 -17.92 22.69
C ARG A 252 2.69 -17.24 21.60
N LYS A 253 3.10 -17.99 20.57
CA LYS A 253 3.83 -17.42 19.44
C LYS A 253 2.98 -16.44 18.65
N ALA A 254 1.68 -16.70 18.51
CA ALA A 254 0.79 -15.76 17.82
C ALA A 254 0.78 -14.39 18.50
N LEU A 255 0.66 -14.35 19.82
CA LEU A 255 0.75 -13.10 20.59
C LEU A 255 2.15 -12.48 20.51
N GLN A 256 3.23 -13.27 20.64
CA GLN A 256 4.61 -12.78 20.47
C GLN A 256 4.80 -12.08 19.12
N TYR A 257 4.42 -12.73 18.03
CA TYR A 257 4.55 -12.17 16.68
C TYR A 257 3.62 -10.99 16.43
N GLY A 258 2.38 -11.03 16.92
CA GLY A 258 1.47 -9.89 16.83
C GLY A 258 1.99 -8.66 17.58
N SER A 259 2.54 -8.86 18.77
CA SER A 259 3.20 -7.80 19.54
C SER A 259 4.46 -7.28 18.85
N MET A 260 5.28 -8.15 18.26
CA MET A 260 6.41 -7.74 17.42
C MET A 260 5.95 -6.90 16.21
N ALA A 261 4.83 -7.25 15.57
CA ALA A 261 4.27 -6.46 14.47
C ALA A 261 3.88 -5.05 14.94
N MET A 262 3.24 -4.93 16.11
CA MET A 262 2.89 -3.64 16.69
C MET A 262 4.13 -2.82 17.05
N LEU A 263 5.15 -3.47 17.61
CA LEU A 263 6.43 -2.85 17.95
C LEU A 263 7.33 -2.58 16.75
N ALA A 264 7.13 -3.14 15.56
CA ALA A 264 7.97 -2.80 14.40
C ALA A 264 7.82 -1.31 14.00
N PRO A 265 8.67 -0.74 13.13
CA PRO A 265 8.43 0.60 12.59
C PRO A 265 7.12 0.72 11.80
N GLY A 266 6.60 1.94 11.69
CA GLY A 266 5.43 2.30 10.88
C GLY A 266 4.23 2.79 11.68
N GLU A 267 3.39 3.60 11.01
CA GLU A 267 2.19 4.20 11.58
C GLU A 267 1.21 3.17 12.14
N VAL A 268 0.70 3.41 13.36
CA VAL A 268 -0.30 2.54 13.99
C VAL A 268 -1.56 2.38 13.12
N THR A 269 -1.92 3.42 12.36
CA THR A 269 -3.08 3.40 11.46
C THR A 269 -2.90 2.40 10.30
N ALA A 270 -1.67 2.17 9.83
CA ALA A 270 -1.37 1.13 8.84
C ALA A 270 -1.47 -0.28 9.43
N LYS A 271 -1.27 -0.40 10.75
CA LYS A 271 -1.30 -1.65 11.52
C LYS A 271 -2.63 -1.92 12.21
N ILE A 272 -3.67 -1.13 11.95
CA ILE A 272 -4.97 -1.20 12.63
C ILE A 272 -5.59 -2.61 12.60
N HIS A 273 -5.31 -3.41 11.57
CA HIS A 273 -5.82 -4.78 11.47
C HIS A 273 -5.11 -5.73 12.44
N VAL A 274 -3.82 -5.51 12.73
CA VAL A 274 -3.07 -6.29 13.73
C VAL A 274 -3.67 -6.07 15.12
N LEU A 275 -4.07 -4.84 15.46
CA LEU A 275 -4.77 -4.53 16.71
C LEU A 275 -6.05 -5.35 16.86
N THR A 276 -6.88 -5.36 15.81
CA THR A 276 -8.15 -6.11 15.82
C THR A 276 -7.92 -7.63 15.92
N GLU A 277 -6.87 -8.13 15.27
CA GLU A 277 -6.48 -9.54 15.32
C GLU A 277 -5.95 -9.94 16.71
N LEU A 278 -5.10 -9.11 17.32
CA LEU A 278 -4.63 -9.29 18.70
C LEU A 278 -5.80 -9.27 19.70
N ALA A 279 -6.74 -8.32 19.56
CA ALA A 279 -7.93 -8.29 20.39
C ALA A 279 -8.70 -9.61 20.33
N THR A 280 -8.89 -10.15 19.11
CA THR A 280 -9.57 -11.44 18.92
C THR A 280 -8.83 -12.60 19.60
N LEU A 281 -7.50 -12.66 19.45
CA LEU A 281 -6.67 -13.68 20.10
C LEU A 281 -6.76 -13.58 21.63
N LEU A 282 -6.72 -12.38 22.20
CA LEU A 282 -6.80 -12.15 23.64
C LEU A 282 -8.18 -12.55 24.20
N ARG A 283 -9.27 -12.23 23.49
CA ARG A 283 -10.62 -12.68 23.89
C ARG A 283 -10.74 -14.20 23.91
N ASN A 284 -10.22 -14.89 22.90
CA ASN A 284 -10.23 -16.35 22.85
C ASN A 284 -9.49 -16.97 24.05
N ARG A 285 -8.50 -16.25 24.59
CA ARG A 285 -7.73 -16.63 25.78
C ARG A 285 -8.30 -16.10 27.09
N GLN A 286 -9.48 -15.49 27.07
CA GLN A 286 -10.15 -14.88 28.21
C GLN A 286 -9.40 -13.69 28.85
N ASP A 287 -8.39 -13.12 28.16
CA ASP A 287 -7.79 -11.85 28.55
C ASP A 287 -8.64 -10.69 28.03
N MET A 288 -9.79 -10.51 28.69
CA MET A 288 -10.84 -9.59 28.26
C MET A 288 -10.43 -8.12 28.42
N GLN A 289 -9.64 -7.79 29.44
CA GLN A 289 -9.19 -6.41 29.68
C GLN A 289 -8.20 -5.96 28.61
N THR A 290 -7.16 -6.77 28.33
CA THR A 290 -6.18 -6.41 27.31
C THR A 290 -6.83 -6.41 25.92
N ALA A 291 -7.75 -7.35 25.66
CA ALA A 291 -8.53 -7.32 24.43
C ALA A 291 -9.31 -6.01 24.27
N TYR A 292 -10.01 -5.58 25.32
CA TYR A 292 -10.74 -4.32 25.34
C TYR A 292 -9.83 -3.13 25.05
N TRP A 293 -8.62 -3.06 25.62
CA TRP A 293 -7.67 -1.99 25.31
C TRP A 293 -7.31 -1.94 23.83
N HIS A 294 -7.10 -3.10 23.18
CA HIS A 294 -6.85 -3.15 21.73
C HIS A 294 -8.07 -2.71 20.91
N GLU A 295 -9.28 -3.08 21.35
CA GLU A 295 -10.54 -2.65 20.72
C GLU A 295 -10.76 -1.14 20.87
N ALA A 296 -10.55 -0.59 22.06
CA ALA A 296 -10.66 0.84 22.35
C ALA A 296 -9.69 1.67 21.51
N TRP A 297 -8.44 1.20 21.36
CA TRP A 297 -7.45 1.87 20.50
C TRP A 297 -7.83 1.81 19.02
N THR A 298 -8.42 0.69 18.59
CA THR A 298 -8.98 0.54 17.24
C THR A 298 -10.12 1.53 16.99
N VAL A 299 -11.04 1.68 17.95
CA VAL A 299 -12.16 2.64 17.89
C VAL A 299 -11.62 4.07 17.78
N TYR A 300 -10.71 4.45 18.68
CA TYR A 300 -10.10 5.80 18.70
C TYR A 300 -9.54 6.19 17.33
N TRP A 301 -8.71 5.33 16.72
CA TRP A 301 -8.09 5.65 15.43
C TRP A 301 -9.07 5.65 14.26
N ARG A 302 -10.08 4.77 14.26
CA ARG A 302 -11.11 4.75 13.21
C ARG A 302 -11.96 6.01 13.26
N GLU A 303 -12.35 6.47 14.45
CA GLU A 303 -13.10 7.71 14.62
C GLU A 303 -12.26 8.93 14.23
N LYS A 304 -11.01 9.00 14.69
CA LYS A 304 -10.05 10.07 14.33
C LYS A 304 -9.79 10.17 12.82
N LYS A 305 -9.86 9.05 12.08
CA LYS A 305 -9.66 9.01 10.62
C LYS A 305 -10.97 9.05 9.83
N HIS A 306 -12.12 9.17 10.49
CA HIS A 306 -13.45 9.07 9.88
C HIS A 306 -13.63 7.82 9.02
N TRP A 307 -13.04 6.71 9.45
CA TRP A 307 -13.14 5.43 8.76
C TRP A 307 -14.40 4.69 9.17
N HIS A 308 -14.95 3.91 8.23
CA HIS A 308 -16.04 2.99 8.53
C HIS A 308 -15.66 2.03 9.66
N MET A 309 -16.61 1.76 10.55
CA MET A 309 -16.46 0.87 11.69
C MET A 309 -17.79 0.17 11.95
N GLU A 310 -17.73 -1.11 12.29
CA GLU A 310 -18.92 -1.88 12.67
C GLU A 310 -19.49 -1.37 13.99
N GLU A 311 -20.80 -1.14 14.03
CA GLU A 311 -21.48 -0.63 15.23
C GLU A 311 -21.35 -1.62 16.41
N ALA A 312 -21.25 -2.93 16.13
CA ALA A 312 -21.02 -3.95 17.16
C ALA A 312 -19.69 -3.75 17.92
N LEU A 313 -18.61 -3.33 17.23
CA LEU A 313 -17.34 -3.02 17.88
C LEU A 313 -17.47 -1.78 18.76
N ARG A 314 -18.14 -0.73 18.25
CA ARG A 314 -18.36 0.51 18.99
C ARG A 314 -19.17 0.26 20.27
N GLN A 315 -20.27 -0.48 20.16
CA GLN A 315 -21.12 -0.82 21.30
C GLN A 315 -20.37 -1.67 22.33
N ARG A 316 -19.58 -2.65 21.87
CA ARG A 316 -18.77 -3.50 22.75
C ARG A 316 -17.75 -2.70 23.57
N VAL A 317 -17.09 -1.72 22.97
CA VAL A 317 -16.16 -0.84 23.71
C VAL A 317 -16.94 0.05 24.70
N ARG A 318 -18.08 0.63 24.28
CA ARG A 318 -18.90 1.51 25.14
C ARG A 318 -19.50 0.80 26.35
N GLN A 319 -19.90 -0.47 26.20
CA GLN A 319 -20.55 -1.26 27.25
C GLN A 319 -19.56 -2.08 28.09
N SER A 320 -18.27 -1.93 27.83
CA SER A 320 -17.22 -2.66 28.54
C SER A 320 -17.17 -2.27 30.02
N PRO A 321 -17.00 -3.23 30.95
CA PRO A 321 -16.82 -2.92 32.37
C PRO A 321 -15.40 -2.44 32.72
N PHE A 322 -14.48 -2.44 31.77
CA PHE A 322 -13.08 -2.06 32.00
C PHE A 322 -12.89 -0.54 31.97
N PRO A 323 -11.89 -0.01 32.70
CA PRO A 323 -11.67 1.44 32.79
C PRO A 323 -11.39 2.06 31.42
N VAL A 324 -12.04 3.19 31.14
CA VAL A 324 -11.75 4.01 29.97
C VAL A 324 -10.45 4.77 30.22
N LEU A 325 -9.42 4.45 29.46
CA LEU A 325 -8.13 5.13 29.52
C LEU A 325 -8.10 6.31 28.54
N THR A 326 -7.36 7.36 28.88
CA THR A 326 -7.01 8.40 27.92
C THR A 326 -6.13 7.81 26.79
N PRO A 327 -6.02 8.49 25.64
CA PRO A 327 -5.18 7.99 24.55
C PRO A 327 -3.72 7.73 24.94
N ASP A 328 -3.14 8.58 25.79
CA ASP A 328 -1.74 8.45 26.21
C ASP A 328 -1.53 7.30 27.19
N GLU A 329 -2.46 7.12 28.14
CA GLU A 329 -2.48 5.97 29.05
C GLU A 329 -2.66 4.66 28.28
N LEU A 330 -3.57 4.64 27.29
CA LEU A 330 -3.85 3.48 26.47
C LEU A 330 -2.66 3.10 25.59
N GLN A 331 -2.01 4.10 24.97
CA GLN A 331 -0.77 3.89 24.23
C GLN A 331 0.33 3.31 25.12
N THR A 332 0.51 3.85 26.32
CA THR A 332 1.52 3.38 27.28
C THR A 332 1.25 1.95 27.72
N ALA A 333 0.01 1.64 28.10
CA ALA A 333 -0.41 0.30 28.53
C ALA A 333 -0.22 -0.73 27.41
N LEU A 334 -0.66 -0.43 26.19
CA LEU A 334 -0.52 -1.31 25.04
C LEU A 334 0.94 -1.51 24.64
N PHE A 335 1.75 -0.45 24.66
CA PHE A 335 3.18 -0.58 24.35
C PHE A 335 3.90 -1.45 25.36
N SER A 336 3.64 -1.25 26.66
CA SER A 336 4.18 -2.09 27.73
C SER A 336 3.76 -3.56 27.54
N PHE A 337 2.48 -3.80 27.27
CA PHE A 337 1.97 -5.14 26.95
C PHE A 337 2.68 -5.77 25.76
N TRP A 338 2.78 -5.07 24.63
CA TRP A 338 3.44 -5.61 23.45
C TRP A 338 4.90 -5.92 23.73
N ARG A 339 5.59 -5.04 24.44
CA ARG A 339 7.01 -5.20 24.76
C ARG A 339 7.26 -6.47 25.59
N THR A 340 6.52 -6.65 26.68
CA THR A 340 6.64 -7.82 27.55
C THR A 340 6.22 -9.10 26.82
N THR A 341 5.15 -9.02 26.02
CA THR A 341 4.61 -10.18 25.30
C THR A 341 5.55 -10.63 24.17
N ALA A 342 6.10 -9.70 23.39
CA ALA A 342 7.01 -9.98 22.28
C ALA A 342 8.26 -10.74 22.74
N HIS A 343 8.77 -10.39 23.92
CA HIS A 343 9.99 -10.95 24.51
C HIS A 343 9.72 -11.92 25.66
N ALA A 344 8.52 -12.52 25.71
CA ALA A 344 8.15 -13.39 26.80
C ALA A 344 9.10 -14.61 26.92
N GLY A 345 9.88 -14.64 28.00
CA GLY A 345 10.91 -15.64 28.27
C GLY A 345 12.35 -15.19 27.97
N GLU A 346 12.53 -13.96 27.48
CA GLU A 346 13.85 -13.35 27.29
C GLU A 346 14.23 -12.49 28.52
N PRO A 347 15.53 -12.38 28.84
CA PRO A 347 16.00 -11.53 29.93
C PRO A 347 15.76 -10.05 29.62
N LEU A 348 15.20 -9.34 30.60
CA LEU A 348 15.09 -7.88 30.60
C LEU A 348 16.36 -7.28 31.19
N TYR A 349 16.98 -6.36 30.46
CA TYR A 349 18.20 -5.69 30.89
C TYR A 349 17.93 -4.27 31.39
N THR A 350 18.75 -3.81 32.32
CA THR A 350 18.73 -2.45 32.86
C THR A 350 20.07 -1.75 32.61
N GLY A 351 20.01 -0.44 32.37
CA GLY A 351 21.20 0.37 32.10
C GLY A 351 20.88 1.84 31.92
N SER A 352 21.76 2.56 31.26
CA SER A 352 21.54 3.97 30.90
C SER A 352 21.96 4.28 29.47
N ILE A 353 21.36 5.33 28.89
CA ILE A 353 21.77 5.85 27.58
C ILE A 353 23.21 6.39 27.68
N ALA A 354 24.16 5.73 27.03
CA ALA A 354 25.58 6.06 27.11
C ALA A 354 25.94 7.25 26.21
N ARG A 355 25.46 7.20 24.95
CA ARG A 355 25.64 8.25 23.95
C ARG A 355 24.61 8.13 22.84
N LEU A 356 24.33 9.26 22.19
CA LEU A 356 23.45 9.36 21.02
C LEU A 356 24.31 9.71 19.81
N LEU A 357 23.96 9.13 18.66
CA LEU A 357 24.63 9.42 17.40
C LEU A 357 24.02 10.64 16.70
N PRO A 358 24.78 11.34 15.86
CA PRO A 358 24.27 12.44 15.06
C PRO A 358 23.06 12.04 14.20
N ALA A 359 22.22 13.03 13.87
CA ALA A 359 21.04 12.89 13.01
C ALA A 359 20.04 11.80 13.47
N GLU A 360 19.98 11.53 14.79
CA GLU A 360 19.06 10.58 15.42
C GLU A 360 19.14 9.16 14.82
N THR A 361 20.30 8.80 14.27
CA THR A 361 20.54 7.51 13.59
C THR A 361 20.59 6.32 14.56
N GLY A 362 20.69 6.59 15.86
CA GLY A 362 20.74 5.59 16.92
C GLY A 362 21.56 6.07 18.10
N GLY A 363 22.03 5.13 18.91
CA GLY A 363 22.84 5.40 20.08
C GLY A 363 23.38 4.12 20.72
N PHE A 364 23.90 4.25 21.93
CA PHE A 364 24.38 3.13 22.73
C PHE A 364 23.74 3.18 24.11
N VAL A 365 23.28 2.03 24.59
CA VAL A 365 22.96 1.81 26.01
C VAL A 365 24.16 1.14 26.67
N ARG A 366 24.38 1.45 27.94
CA ARG A 366 25.39 0.79 28.78
C ARG A 366 24.68 0.07 29.92
N LEU A 367 24.92 -1.23 30.06
CA LEU A 367 24.50 -1.99 31.24
C LEU A 367 25.20 -1.43 32.48
N TYR A 368 24.58 -1.60 33.65
CA TYR A 368 25.25 -1.27 34.91
C TYR A 368 26.49 -2.15 35.19
N THR A 369 26.63 -3.28 34.50
CA THR A 369 27.84 -4.13 34.49
C THR A 369 28.97 -3.56 33.62
N GLY A 370 28.69 -2.55 32.79
CA GLY A 370 29.68 -1.83 31.98
C GLY A 370 29.63 -2.12 30.47
N GLU A 371 29.00 -3.21 30.03
CA GLU A 371 28.90 -3.54 28.60
C GLU A 371 28.00 -2.56 27.84
N GLU A 372 28.36 -2.24 26.59
CA GLU A 372 27.58 -1.34 25.73
C GLU A 372 26.94 -2.07 24.56
N PHE A 373 25.71 -1.70 24.24
CA PHE A 373 24.97 -2.23 23.10
C PHE A 373 24.43 -1.09 22.23
N PHE A 374 24.59 -1.24 20.92
CA PHE A 374 24.03 -0.31 19.95
C PHE A 374 22.50 -0.43 19.89
N PHE A 375 21.81 0.69 19.68
CA PHE A 375 20.41 0.73 19.26
C PHE A 375 20.24 1.64 18.04
N GLY A 376 19.32 1.27 17.14
CA GLY A 376 19.09 1.98 15.89
C GLY A 376 18.10 3.13 15.98
N LYS A 377 17.93 3.84 14.86
CA LYS A 377 16.99 4.96 14.66
C LYS A 377 15.54 4.61 15.02
N GLU A 378 15.13 3.36 14.86
CA GLU A 378 13.80 2.90 15.25
C GLU A 378 13.47 3.10 16.74
N GLU A 379 14.48 3.16 17.61
CA GLU A 379 14.30 3.43 19.05
C GLU A 379 14.30 4.93 19.36
N THR A 380 15.10 5.74 18.64
CA THR A 380 15.12 7.21 18.80
C THR A 380 13.82 7.86 18.29
N ALA A 381 13.21 7.30 17.25
CA ALA A 381 11.95 7.82 16.68
C ALA A 381 10.74 7.70 17.63
N ARG A 382 10.83 6.89 18.69
CA ARG A 382 9.72 6.67 19.64
C ARG A 382 9.74 7.63 20.82
N HIS A 383 10.93 8.02 21.24
CA HIS A 383 11.11 8.81 22.43
C HIS A 383 12.42 9.61 22.33
N PRO A 384 12.41 10.92 22.66
CA PRO A 384 13.65 11.66 22.79
C PRO A 384 14.45 11.12 23.97
N TRP A 385 15.62 10.57 23.68
CA TRP A 385 16.51 10.04 24.70
C TRP A 385 17.51 11.10 25.15
N HIS A 386 17.96 11.02 26.40
CA HIS A 386 19.00 11.86 26.96
C HIS A 386 20.15 11.03 27.50
N LYS A 387 21.38 11.52 27.36
CA LYS A 387 22.56 10.85 27.94
C LYS A 387 22.39 10.70 29.45
N GLY A 388 22.66 9.50 29.97
CA GLY A 388 22.53 9.15 31.38
C GLY A 388 21.13 8.69 31.79
N GLN A 389 20.12 8.82 30.92
CA GLN A 389 18.75 8.41 31.21
C GLN A 389 18.68 6.90 31.54
N PRO A 390 18.15 6.51 32.71
CA PRO A 390 17.94 5.11 33.07
C PRO A 390 16.92 4.45 32.15
N VAL A 391 17.21 3.22 31.71
CA VAL A 391 16.37 2.49 30.76
C VAL A 391 16.31 0.99 31.03
N THR A 392 15.22 0.37 30.55
CA THR A 392 15.10 -1.07 30.35
C THR A 392 15.06 -1.41 28.87
N PHE A 393 15.65 -2.53 28.47
CA PHE A 393 15.70 -2.96 27.08
C PHE A 393 15.89 -4.47 26.95
N TYR A 394 15.63 -4.99 25.75
CA TYR A 394 15.91 -6.38 25.38
C TYR A 394 17.10 -6.43 24.41
N LEU A 395 17.78 -7.57 24.38
CA LEU A 395 18.87 -7.81 23.43
C LEU A 395 18.38 -8.67 22.27
N SER A 396 18.43 -8.11 21.06
CA SER A 396 18.19 -8.83 19.82
C SER A 396 19.54 -9.19 19.21
N CYS A 397 19.72 -10.45 18.78
CA CYS A 397 20.81 -10.80 17.88
C CYS A 397 20.39 -10.43 16.44
N PRO A 398 21.06 -9.48 15.78
CA PRO A 398 21.03 -9.38 14.33
C PRO A 398 21.70 -10.63 13.74
N GLU A 399 21.26 -11.06 12.57
CA GLU A 399 21.90 -12.21 11.92
C GLU A 399 23.27 -11.82 11.34
N GLY A 400 24.32 -12.40 11.92
CA GLY A 400 25.73 -12.20 11.56
C GLY A 400 26.73 -12.77 12.57
N GLY A 401 26.30 -13.68 13.46
CA GLY A 401 27.12 -14.25 14.55
C GLY A 401 26.72 -13.72 15.92
N ALA A 402 26.94 -14.54 16.96
CA ALA A 402 26.55 -14.26 18.35
C ALA A 402 27.18 -12.98 18.96
N ALA A 403 28.10 -12.33 18.25
CA ALA A 403 28.93 -11.24 18.76
C ALA A 403 28.30 -9.84 18.70
N ALA A 404 27.29 -9.58 17.85
CA ALA A 404 26.78 -8.23 17.63
C ALA A 404 25.36 -8.02 18.17
N ARG A 405 25.11 -8.29 19.45
CA ARG A 405 23.79 -8.02 20.07
C ARG A 405 23.47 -6.52 20.02
N ARG A 406 22.20 -6.19 19.78
CA ARG A 406 21.70 -4.80 19.79
C ARG A 406 20.56 -4.64 20.80
N ALA A 407 20.49 -3.47 21.42
CA ALA A 407 19.39 -3.11 22.29
C ALA A 407 18.15 -2.73 21.45
N VAL A 408 16.99 -3.25 21.85
CA VAL A 408 15.70 -3.02 21.20
C VAL A 408 14.59 -2.81 22.24
N HIS A 409 13.53 -2.13 21.80
CA HIS A 409 12.33 -1.82 22.58
C HIS A 409 12.65 -1.18 23.93
N ILE A 410 13.40 -0.08 23.86
CA ILE A 410 13.88 0.65 25.04
C ILE A 410 12.70 1.39 25.71
N GLN A 411 12.59 1.32 27.05
CA GLN A 411 11.77 2.24 27.86
C GLN A 411 12.64 2.96 28.87
N SER A 412 12.26 4.20 29.16
CA SER A 412 12.64 4.90 30.39
C SER A 412 12.29 4.08 31.63
N LEU A 413 13.24 3.97 32.55
CA LEU A 413 12.99 3.51 33.90
C LEU A 413 12.38 4.68 34.69
N PRO A 414 11.26 4.53 35.41
CA PRO A 414 10.73 5.59 36.27
C PRO A 414 11.75 5.96 37.37
N ASP A 415 11.89 7.25 37.65
CA ASP A 415 12.75 7.75 38.73
C ASP A 415 12.39 7.08 40.06
N GLY A 416 13.39 6.50 40.73
CA GLY A 416 13.23 5.80 42.02
C GLY A 416 13.21 4.27 41.98
N SER A 417 13.29 3.65 40.80
CA SER A 417 13.31 2.18 40.63
C SER A 417 14.72 1.59 40.42
N VAL A 418 15.77 2.33 40.76
CA VAL A 418 17.15 1.85 40.66
C VAL A 418 17.44 0.87 41.78
N ASP A 419 17.10 -0.40 41.59
CA ASP A 419 17.65 -1.46 42.42
C ASP A 419 19.09 -1.72 41.95
N LYS A 420 20.04 -1.20 42.73
CA LYS A 420 21.47 -1.41 42.48
C LYS A 420 21.86 -2.77 43.04
N GLY A 421 21.82 -3.80 42.19
CA GLY A 421 22.39 -5.14 42.47
C GLY A 421 21.31 -6.23 42.43
N VAL A 422 21.57 -7.49 42.08
CA VAL A 422 22.81 -8.26 41.95
C VAL A 422 22.54 -9.34 40.90
N GLY A 423 23.54 -9.72 40.12
CA GLY A 423 23.43 -10.81 39.15
C GLY A 423 23.21 -12.16 39.81
N ILE A 424 22.35 -12.97 39.20
CA ILE A 424 22.51 -14.41 39.00
C ILE A 424 22.04 -14.73 37.59
#